data_AF-A0A2T8FDG9-F1
#
_entry.id   AF-A0A2T8FDG9-F1
#
_cell.length_a   1.000
_cell.length_b   1.000
_cell.length_c   1.000
_cell.angle_alpha   90.00
_cell.angle_beta   90.00
_cell.angle_gamma   90.00
#
_symmetry.space_group_name_H-M   'P 1'
#
loop_
_entity.id
_entity.type
_entity.pdbx_description
1 polymer ?
#
loop_
_entity_poly.entity_id
_entity_poly.type
_entity_poly.pdbx_seq_one_letter_code
_entity_poly.pdbx_strand_id
1 'polypeptide(L)'
;MADWSLLRALLAPVTDSVTLSWEDLDALVGGLPPSAYTHSAFWKGARSGWPGFSTVDVRVGESVTFLRSGAARPSPTHRPLPRTVAGPDNSTSADVILIGCVKRKLPTAAPAKDLYVSPLFRKGREYAENAGVPWFILSAQHDLVAPDEELEPYDLRLGATSQQYRREWGGRVVEALREALGSIDGLSIEVHAGSAYVDAIREGLRSGGATVVEPLAGLGLGPRLAWYGDRAIAPAPSAPRPDLDDLIARLLRADKAISPEEFLATGATLFRSPGLYSWWVDVEGAADLETGLRHPVEPGLIYAGLAGATRSGGRKSKNTLWGRIKTMHLGGRHEFSTFRLSLGSVLAESRGDQEIDEPGLTAWMHEHLRLIAVPVNAADTLGDVETEVLQQLDPPLNLDKVARNALRIELSALRKRYGRKRRTATATPTD
;
A
#
# COMPACT_ATOMS: atom_id res chain seq x y z
N MET A 1 -45.22 5.06 -16.02
CA MET A 1 -44.18 5.70 -16.86
C MET A 1 -44.11 7.13 -16.36
N ALA A 2 -42.93 7.65 -16.00
CA ALA A 2 -42.83 8.94 -15.31
C ALA A 2 -43.51 10.06 -16.13
N ASP A 3 -44.41 10.80 -15.50
CA ASP A 3 -45.08 11.97 -16.10
C ASP A 3 -44.30 13.23 -15.76
N TRP A 4 -43.61 13.76 -16.76
CA TRP A 4 -42.77 14.94 -16.61
C TRP A 4 -43.53 16.26 -16.75
N SER A 5 -44.83 16.23 -17.08
CA SER A 5 -45.62 17.45 -17.31
C SER A 5 -45.68 18.34 -16.06
N LEU A 6 -45.80 17.75 -14.87
CA LEU A 6 -45.83 18.46 -13.59
C LEU A 6 -44.46 19.08 -13.25
N LEU A 7 -43.37 18.36 -13.51
CA LEU A 7 -42.02 18.93 -13.37
C LEU A 7 -41.81 20.11 -14.33
N ARG A 8 -42.29 20.02 -15.57
CA ARG A 8 -42.20 21.14 -16.52
C ARG A 8 -42.97 22.37 -16.04
N ALA A 9 -44.18 22.18 -15.51
CA ALA A 9 -44.98 23.28 -14.96
C ALA A 9 -44.29 23.93 -13.76
N LEU A 10 -43.66 23.13 -12.89
CA LEU A 10 -42.91 23.61 -11.73
C LEU A 10 -41.64 24.38 -12.13
N LEU A 11 -40.95 23.95 -13.19
CA LEU A 11 -39.73 24.61 -13.69
C LEU A 11 -40.01 25.84 -14.55
N ALA A 12 -41.20 25.98 -15.15
CA ALA A 12 -41.53 27.08 -16.04
C ALA A 12 -41.31 28.50 -15.46
N PRO A 13 -41.67 28.80 -14.19
CA PRO A 13 -41.42 30.12 -13.59
C PRO A 13 -40.00 30.29 -13.04
N VAL A 14 -39.16 29.24 -13.00
CA VAL A 14 -37.82 29.29 -12.39
C VAL A 14 -36.86 30.04 -13.31
N THR A 15 -36.23 31.11 -12.82
CA THR A 15 -35.34 31.97 -13.60
C THR A 15 -33.88 31.50 -13.61
N ASP A 16 -33.41 30.93 -12.49
CA ASP A 16 -32.00 30.60 -12.30
C ASP A 16 -31.81 29.11 -12.00
N SER A 17 -32.12 28.65 -10.79
CA SER A 17 -32.06 27.25 -10.41
C SER A 17 -33.06 26.89 -9.32
N VAL A 18 -33.45 25.62 -9.28
CA VAL A 18 -34.25 25.06 -8.18
C VAL A 18 -33.71 23.70 -7.78
N THR A 19 -33.62 23.43 -6.49
CA THR A 19 -33.26 22.12 -5.94
C THR A 19 -34.53 21.44 -5.45
N LEU A 20 -34.77 20.23 -5.93
CA LEU A 20 -35.87 19.37 -5.49
C LEU A 20 -35.29 18.22 -4.68
N SER A 21 -35.94 17.86 -3.58
CA SER A 21 -35.60 16.61 -2.88
C SER A 21 -35.91 15.43 -3.80
N TRP A 22 -35.23 14.31 -3.58
CA TRP A 22 -35.43 13.11 -4.40
C TRP A 22 -36.83 12.54 -4.21
N GLU A 23 -37.35 12.56 -2.99
CA GLU A 23 -38.71 12.12 -2.66
C GLU A 23 -39.76 12.99 -3.33
N ASP A 24 -39.61 14.33 -3.27
CA ASP A 24 -40.53 15.26 -3.93
C ASP A 24 -40.48 15.10 -5.45
N LEU A 25 -39.29 14.93 -6.03
CA LEU A 25 -39.14 14.73 -7.47
C LEU A 25 -39.73 13.39 -7.92
N ASP A 26 -39.50 12.31 -7.18
CA ASP A 26 -40.03 10.98 -7.46
C ASP A 26 -41.56 10.96 -7.38
N ALA A 27 -42.12 11.56 -6.33
CA ALA A 27 -43.57 11.71 -6.18
C ALA A 27 -44.17 12.61 -7.28
N LEU A 28 -43.53 13.74 -7.60
CA LEU A 28 -44.00 14.71 -8.59
C LEU A 28 -44.15 14.12 -9.99
N VAL A 29 -43.29 13.17 -10.37
CA VAL A 29 -43.32 12.54 -11.69
C VAL A 29 -44.00 11.16 -11.70
N GLY A 30 -44.58 10.75 -10.58
CA GLY A 30 -45.27 9.45 -10.45
C GLY A 30 -44.31 8.25 -10.50
N GLY A 31 -43.11 8.41 -9.96
CA GLY A 31 -42.05 7.41 -9.88
C GLY A 31 -40.99 7.56 -10.96
N LEU A 32 -39.74 7.79 -10.53
CA LEU A 32 -38.58 7.86 -11.40
C LEU A 32 -38.24 6.49 -11.99
N PRO A 33 -37.78 6.42 -13.25
CA PRO A 33 -37.39 5.16 -13.85
C PRO A 33 -36.13 4.60 -13.16
N PRO A 34 -35.93 3.26 -13.12
CA PRO A 34 -34.75 2.64 -12.49
C PRO A 34 -33.41 3.21 -12.98
N SER A 35 -33.34 3.65 -14.23
CA SER A 35 -32.14 4.27 -14.81
C SER A 35 -31.76 5.60 -14.15
N ALA A 36 -32.72 6.32 -13.55
CA ALA A 36 -32.46 7.54 -12.78
C ALA A 36 -31.66 7.24 -11.49
N TYR A 37 -31.82 6.04 -10.94
CA TYR A 37 -31.14 5.57 -9.73
C TYR A 37 -29.75 4.98 -10.02
N THR A 38 -29.57 4.35 -11.18
CA THR A 38 -28.39 3.52 -11.44
C THR A 38 -27.44 4.10 -12.47
N HIS A 39 -27.90 5.00 -13.34
CA HIS A 39 -27.10 5.52 -14.45
C HIS A 39 -26.98 7.05 -14.39
N SER A 40 -25.80 7.55 -14.04
CA SER A 40 -25.53 9.00 -14.01
C SER A 40 -25.71 9.70 -15.37
N ALA A 41 -25.64 8.96 -16.48
CA ALA A 41 -25.95 9.47 -17.81
C ALA A 41 -27.43 9.84 -18.01
N PHE A 42 -28.34 9.31 -17.19
CA PHE A 42 -29.75 9.68 -17.19
C PHE A 42 -29.92 11.19 -16.96
N TRP A 43 -29.14 11.75 -16.03
CA TRP A 43 -29.23 13.14 -15.60
C TRP A 43 -28.44 14.13 -16.47
N LYS A 44 -27.58 13.63 -17.35
CA LYS A 44 -26.72 14.47 -18.20
C LYS A 44 -27.40 14.81 -19.54
N GLY A 45 -27.12 16.02 -20.03
CA GLY A 45 -27.55 16.49 -21.35
C GLY A 45 -28.98 17.05 -21.38
N ALA A 46 -29.38 17.55 -22.56
CA ALA A 46 -30.72 18.07 -22.78
C ALA A 46 -31.76 16.95 -22.74
N ARG A 47 -32.87 17.17 -22.05
CA ARG A 47 -33.95 16.19 -21.87
C ARG A 47 -35.29 16.84 -22.13
N SER A 48 -36.20 16.09 -22.76
CA SER A 48 -37.57 16.54 -22.98
C SER A 48 -38.36 16.66 -21.67
N GLY A 49 -37.94 16.02 -20.58
CA GLY A 49 -38.60 16.11 -19.27
C GLY A 49 -38.47 17.48 -18.60
N TRP A 50 -37.41 18.24 -18.89
CA TRP A 50 -37.12 19.55 -18.29
C TRP A 50 -36.45 20.46 -19.35
N PRO A 51 -37.20 20.85 -20.41
CA PRO A 51 -36.63 21.62 -21.51
C PRO A 51 -36.12 22.98 -21.04
N GLY A 52 -34.94 23.38 -21.51
CA GLY A 52 -34.30 24.64 -21.10
C GLY A 52 -33.63 24.59 -19.72
N PHE A 53 -33.53 23.41 -19.09
CA PHE A 53 -32.78 23.20 -17.85
C PHE A 53 -31.73 22.10 -18.02
N SER A 54 -30.66 22.19 -17.24
CA SER A 54 -29.65 21.16 -17.05
C SER A 54 -29.66 20.74 -15.58
N THR A 55 -29.28 19.50 -15.25
CA THR A 55 -29.13 19.14 -13.84
C THR A 55 -27.68 19.33 -13.38
N VAL A 56 -27.53 19.91 -12.20
CA VAL A 56 -26.28 20.14 -11.50
C VAL A 56 -26.43 19.59 -10.07
N ASP A 57 -25.35 19.08 -9.48
CA ASP A 57 -25.37 18.47 -8.14
C ASP A 57 -26.48 17.41 -7.94
N VAL A 58 -26.45 16.35 -8.75
CA VAL A 58 -27.40 15.22 -8.63
C VAL A 58 -26.91 14.25 -7.57
N ARG A 59 -27.66 14.16 -6.47
CA ARG A 59 -27.42 13.22 -5.37
C ARG A 59 -28.53 12.19 -5.35
N VAL A 60 -28.21 11.01 -5.88
CA VAL A 60 -29.18 9.90 -6.01
C VAL A 60 -29.72 9.54 -4.64
N GLY A 61 -31.05 9.62 -4.49
CA GLY A 61 -31.76 9.36 -3.24
C GLY A 61 -31.86 10.54 -2.28
N GLU A 62 -31.30 11.71 -2.62
CA GLU A 62 -31.29 12.90 -1.75
C GLU A 62 -31.90 14.13 -2.45
N SER A 63 -31.31 14.59 -3.56
CA SER A 63 -31.79 15.79 -4.26
C SER A 63 -31.28 15.92 -5.69
N VAL A 64 -31.97 16.72 -6.49
CA VAL A 64 -31.55 17.12 -7.85
C VAL A 64 -31.70 18.63 -8.00
N THR A 65 -30.65 19.32 -8.44
CA THR A 65 -30.74 20.75 -8.78
C THR A 65 -30.89 20.94 -10.28
N PHE A 66 -31.93 21.65 -10.70
CA PHE A 66 -32.17 22.04 -12.09
C PHE A 66 -31.71 23.49 -12.28
N LEU A 67 -30.80 23.73 -13.22
CA LEU A 67 -30.23 25.02 -13.59
C LEU A 67 -30.69 25.42 -14.99
N ARG A 68 -31.23 26.63 -15.15
CA ARG A 68 -31.75 27.14 -16.42
C ARG A 68 -30.61 27.36 -17.41
N SER A 69 -30.74 26.80 -18.62
CA SER A 69 -29.77 26.95 -19.69
C SER A 69 -29.69 28.41 -20.13
N GLY A 70 -28.55 29.06 -19.90
CA GLY A 70 -28.32 30.49 -20.16
C GLY A 70 -28.26 31.36 -18.90
N ALA A 71 -28.64 30.85 -17.73
CA ALA A 71 -28.37 31.52 -16.46
C ALA A 71 -26.86 31.45 -16.17
N ALA A 72 -26.27 32.58 -15.77
CA ALA A 72 -24.88 32.60 -15.34
C ALA A 72 -24.71 31.59 -14.22
N ARG A 73 -23.72 30.70 -14.36
CA ARG A 73 -23.36 29.71 -13.34
C ARG A 73 -23.26 30.46 -12.00
N PRO A 74 -24.08 30.14 -10.98
CA PRO A 74 -23.95 30.83 -9.71
C PRO A 74 -22.53 30.57 -9.22
N SER A 75 -21.74 31.64 -9.17
CA SER A 75 -20.43 31.61 -8.54
C SER A 75 -20.67 31.18 -7.09
N PRO A 76 -19.83 30.31 -6.52
CA PRO A 76 -20.02 29.86 -5.15
C PRO A 76 -19.87 31.09 -4.27
N THR A 77 -21.00 31.68 -3.86
CA THR A 77 -21.04 32.68 -2.82
C THR A 77 -20.51 31.98 -1.59
N HIS A 78 -19.31 32.40 -1.20
CA HIS A 78 -18.66 32.04 0.04
C HIS A 78 -19.57 32.52 1.19
N ARG A 79 -20.58 31.72 1.51
CA ARG A 79 -21.32 31.87 2.76
C ARG A 79 -20.29 31.57 3.84
N PRO A 80 -20.02 32.50 4.78
CA PRO A 80 -19.19 32.17 5.91
C PRO A 80 -19.78 30.92 6.54
N LEU A 81 -18.95 29.90 6.71
CA LEU A 81 -19.29 28.70 7.45
C LEU A 81 -20.03 29.15 8.73
N PRO A 82 -21.15 28.51 9.10
CA PRO A 82 -21.68 28.70 10.44
C PRO A 82 -20.50 28.52 11.38
N ARG A 83 -20.22 29.54 12.20
CA ARG A 83 -19.25 29.47 13.29
C ARG A 83 -19.43 28.10 13.93
N THR A 84 -18.41 27.27 13.78
CA THR A 84 -18.27 26.02 14.50
C THR A 84 -18.58 26.36 15.95
N VAL A 85 -19.71 25.87 16.45
CA VAL A 85 -19.93 25.84 17.89
C VAL A 85 -18.75 25.03 18.40
N ALA A 86 -17.81 25.73 19.05
CA ALA A 86 -16.69 25.11 19.69
C ALA A 86 -17.23 24.09 20.69
N GLY A 87 -16.84 22.84 20.51
CA GLY A 87 -17.11 21.76 21.44
C GLY A 87 -16.65 20.41 20.89
N PRO A 88 -15.88 19.64 21.67
CA PRO A 88 -14.61 20.00 22.28
C PRO A 88 -13.45 19.78 21.29
N ASP A 89 -12.22 19.97 21.77
CA ASP A 89 -10.98 20.04 21.04
C ASP A 89 -10.67 18.98 19.97
N ASN A 90 -9.86 19.45 19.04
CA ASN A 90 -9.15 18.78 17.96
C ASN A 90 -8.06 17.82 18.52
N SER A 91 -8.43 16.90 19.42
CA SER A 91 -7.50 15.94 20.06
C SER A 91 -8.16 14.72 20.75
N THR A 92 -9.28 14.18 20.27
CA THR A 92 -9.68 12.82 20.71
C THR A 92 -8.99 11.80 19.82
N SER A 93 -7.84 11.29 20.25
CA SER A 93 -7.27 10.06 19.72
C SER A 93 -8.34 8.96 19.84
N ALA A 94 -8.71 8.32 18.72
CA ALA A 94 -9.55 7.13 18.79
C ALA A 94 -8.83 6.08 19.65
N ASP A 95 -9.56 5.41 20.55
CA ASP A 95 -9.01 4.30 21.33
C ASP A 95 -9.03 3.01 20.51
N VAL A 96 -9.96 2.90 19.56
CA VAL A 96 -10.13 1.74 18.68
C VAL A 96 -10.61 2.18 17.29
N ILE A 97 -10.10 1.55 16.24
CA ILE A 97 -10.50 1.80 14.85
C ILE A 97 -11.15 0.56 14.23
N LEU A 98 -12.32 0.72 13.60
CA LEU A 98 -13.03 -0.35 12.89
C LEU A 98 -13.06 -0.08 11.39
N ILE A 99 -12.53 -0.99 10.58
CA ILE A 99 -12.50 -0.86 9.12
C ILE A 99 -13.51 -1.82 8.48
N GLY A 100 -14.41 -1.29 7.65
CA GLY A 100 -15.35 -2.11 6.88
C GLY A 100 -14.67 -2.97 5.82
N CYS A 101 -15.05 -4.25 5.72
CA CYS A 101 -14.60 -5.11 4.65
C CYS A 101 -15.06 -4.62 3.26
N VAL A 102 -14.44 -5.14 2.20
CA VAL A 102 -14.72 -4.71 0.82
C VAL A 102 -14.90 -5.90 -0.14
N LYS A 103 -15.54 -5.62 -1.28
CA LYS A 103 -15.81 -6.62 -2.32
C LYS A 103 -14.54 -7.29 -2.87
N ARG A 104 -13.50 -6.49 -3.19
CA ARG A 104 -12.27 -7.00 -3.82
C ARG A 104 -11.37 -7.67 -2.78
N LYS A 105 -11.12 -8.97 -2.96
CA LYS A 105 -10.24 -9.80 -2.12
C LYS A 105 -9.19 -10.53 -2.96
N LEU A 106 -8.15 -11.08 -2.33
CA LEU A 106 -7.27 -12.08 -2.94
C LEU A 106 -8.05 -13.37 -3.27
N PRO A 107 -7.56 -14.20 -4.21
CA PRO A 107 -8.22 -15.46 -4.57
C PRO A 107 -7.88 -16.63 -3.63
N THR A 108 -7.07 -16.41 -2.59
CA THR A 108 -6.60 -17.43 -1.66
C THR A 108 -6.67 -16.92 -0.23
N ALA A 109 -6.65 -17.83 0.75
CA ALA A 109 -6.46 -17.50 2.15
C ALA A 109 -5.31 -16.53 2.38
N ALA A 110 -5.54 -15.56 3.26
CA ALA A 110 -4.55 -14.61 3.71
C ALA A 110 -4.98 -14.00 5.06
N PRO A 111 -4.06 -13.41 5.84
CA PRO A 111 -4.43 -12.55 6.95
C PRO A 111 -5.45 -11.50 6.51
N ALA A 112 -6.45 -11.22 7.33
CA ALA A 112 -7.58 -10.36 6.96
C ALA A 112 -7.13 -8.96 6.50
N LYS A 113 -6.08 -8.40 7.10
CA LYS A 113 -5.45 -7.14 6.66
C LYS A 113 -4.88 -7.18 5.24
N ASP A 114 -4.46 -8.35 4.77
CA ASP A 114 -3.87 -8.60 3.45
C ASP A 114 -4.91 -9.13 2.44
N LEU A 115 -5.98 -9.77 2.92
CA LEU A 115 -7.02 -10.36 2.07
C LEU A 115 -7.75 -9.31 1.23
N TYR A 116 -8.10 -8.16 1.81
CA TYR A 116 -8.86 -7.12 1.12
C TYR A 116 -7.96 -6.16 0.33
N VAL A 117 -8.20 -6.02 -0.98
CA VAL A 117 -7.26 -5.37 -1.90
C VAL A 117 -7.76 -4.09 -2.57
N SER A 118 -8.94 -3.58 -2.16
CA SER A 118 -9.47 -2.34 -2.72
C SER A 118 -8.67 -1.10 -2.26
N PRO A 119 -8.59 -0.03 -3.07
CA PRO A 119 -7.92 1.22 -2.66
C PRO A 119 -8.48 1.82 -1.37
N LEU A 120 -9.80 1.75 -1.18
CA LEU A 120 -10.46 2.26 0.03
C LEU A 120 -10.00 1.51 1.28
N PHE A 121 -9.96 0.18 1.19
CA PHE A 121 -9.52 -0.66 2.30
C PHE A 121 -8.04 -0.45 2.61
N ARG A 122 -7.19 -0.38 1.58
CA ARG A 122 -5.75 -0.12 1.76
C ARG A 122 -5.48 1.19 2.48
N LYS A 123 -6.19 2.27 2.11
CA LYS A 123 -6.10 3.58 2.77
C LYS A 123 -6.64 3.54 4.20
N GLY A 124 -7.76 2.87 4.44
CA GLY A 124 -8.31 2.70 5.79
C GLY A 124 -7.39 1.89 6.71
N ARG A 125 -6.80 0.81 6.17
CA ARG A 125 -5.78 0.02 6.87
C ARG A 125 -4.56 0.86 7.21
N GLU A 126 -4.01 1.59 6.25
CA GLU A 126 -2.83 2.45 6.47
C GLU A 126 -3.11 3.49 7.56
N TYR A 127 -4.28 4.13 7.52
CA TYR A 127 -4.73 5.04 8.56
C TYR A 127 -4.79 4.37 9.93
N ALA A 128 -5.39 3.18 10.03
CA ALA A 128 -5.51 2.43 11.29
C ALA A 128 -4.15 1.96 11.83
N GLU A 129 -3.26 1.45 10.98
CA GLU A 129 -1.90 1.03 11.36
C GLU A 129 -1.07 2.23 11.86
N ASN A 130 -1.26 3.42 11.28
CA ASN A 130 -0.54 4.63 11.68
C ASN A 130 -1.09 5.28 12.96
N ALA A 131 -2.34 5.01 13.33
CA ALA A 131 -2.93 5.54 14.55
C ALA A 131 -2.32 4.95 15.83
N GLY A 132 -1.67 3.78 15.76
CA GLY A 132 -1.00 3.16 16.90
C GLY A 132 -1.94 2.60 17.96
N VAL A 133 -3.23 2.47 17.65
CA VAL A 133 -4.28 1.93 18.54
C VAL A 133 -4.83 0.60 18.00
N PRO A 134 -5.47 -0.22 18.85
CA PRO A 134 -6.12 -1.44 18.39
C PRO A 134 -7.08 -1.18 17.23
N TRP A 135 -7.06 -2.06 16.22
CA TRP A 135 -7.98 -1.97 15.10
C TRP A 135 -8.46 -3.34 14.63
N PHE A 136 -9.67 -3.38 14.10
CA PHE A 136 -10.35 -4.60 13.68
C PHE A 136 -11.06 -4.41 12.35
N ILE A 137 -11.39 -5.52 11.69
CA ILE A 137 -12.11 -5.53 10.42
C ILE A 137 -13.55 -5.99 10.65
N LEU A 138 -14.50 -5.19 10.18
CA LEU A 138 -15.91 -5.55 10.14
C LEU A 138 -16.19 -6.38 8.88
N SER A 139 -16.21 -7.70 9.06
CA SER A 139 -16.50 -8.69 8.02
C SER A 139 -18.00 -8.95 7.93
N ALA A 140 -18.55 -8.96 6.71
CA ALA A 140 -19.98 -9.29 6.56
C ALA A 140 -20.30 -10.72 7.02
N GLN A 141 -19.33 -11.63 6.89
CA GLN A 141 -19.51 -13.07 7.12
C GLN A 141 -18.88 -13.55 8.43
N HIS A 142 -17.76 -12.93 8.82
CA HIS A 142 -16.96 -13.34 9.98
C HIS A 142 -17.06 -12.34 11.14
N ASP A 143 -18.08 -11.47 11.12
CA ASP A 143 -18.35 -10.48 12.17
C ASP A 143 -17.15 -9.55 12.46
N LEU A 144 -16.52 -9.64 13.62
CA LEU A 144 -15.33 -8.88 14.02
C LEU A 144 -14.07 -9.73 13.84
N VAL A 145 -13.11 -9.23 13.06
CA VAL A 145 -11.92 -9.99 12.67
C VAL A 145 -10.65 -9.24 13.05
N ALA A 146 -9.69 -9.94 13.65
CA ALA A 146 -8.38 -9.37 13.95
C ALA A 146 -7.54 -9.20 12.67
N PRO A 147 -6.65 -8.20 12.56
CA PRO A 147 -5.87 -7.95 11.35
C PRO A 147 -5.06 -9.15 10.84
N ASP A 148 -4.53 -9.95 11.75
CA ASP A 148 -3.67 -11.10 11.49
C ASP A 148 -4.42 -12.43 11.36
N GLU A 149 -5.74 -12.43 11.57
CA GLU A 149 -6.57 -13.63 11.45
C GLU A 149 -6.65 -14.09 9.99
N GLU A 150 -6.39 -15.37 9.74
CA GLU A 150 -6.39 -15.94 8.40
C GLU A 150 -7.83 -16.19 7.92
N LEU A 151 -8.18 -15.63 6.76
CA LEU A 151 -9.50 -15.77 6.16
C LEU A 151 -9.41 -16.26 4.71
N GLU A 152 -10.28 -17.19 4.34
CA GLU A 152 -10.57 -17.56 2.96
C GLU A 152 -11.40 -16.48 2.24
N PRO A 153 -11.30 -16.33 0.91
CA PRO A 153 -12.12 -15.37 0.18
C PRO A 153 -13.59 -15.78 0.19
N TYR A 154 -14.46 -14.79 0.42
CA TYR A 154 -15.90 -14.98 0.49
C TYR A 154 -16.67 -13.85 -0.23
N ASP A 155 -17.93 -14.12 -0.61
CA ASP A 155 -18.83 -13.15 -1.26
C ASP A 155 -20.12 -12.97 -0.46
N LEU A 156 -20.05 -12.13 0.57
CA LEU A 156 -21.20 -11.66 1.32
C LEU A 156 -21.15 -10.13 1.42
N ARG A 157 -22.29 -9.49 1.18
CA ARG A 157 -22.46 -8.04 1.37
C ARG A 157 -23.50 -7.79 2.44
N LEU A 158 -23.10 -7.18 3.54
CA LEU A 158 -24.00 -6.93 4.67
C LEU A 158 -25.22 -6.08 4.29
N GLY A 159 -25.07 -5.15 3.33
CA GLY A 159 -26.20 -4.36 2.82
C GLY A 159 -27.24 -5.16 2.03
N ALA A 160 -26.90 -6.36 1.56
CA ALA A 160 -27.80 -7.24 0.81
C ALA A 160 -28.49 -8.29 1.71
N THR A 161 -28.15 -8.35 3.00
CA THR A 161 -28.79 -9.30 3.94
C THR A 161 -30.10 -8.74 4.50
N SER A 162 -30.83 -9.56 5.25
CA SER A 162 -32.07 -9.12 5.91
C SER A 162 -31.78 -8.15 7.06
N GLN A 163 -32.79 -7.36 7.46
CA GLN A 163 -32.68 -6.50 8.64
C GLN A 163 -32.41 -7.30 9.91
N GLN A 164 -33.02 -8.49 10.04
CA GLN A 164 -32.78 -9.40 11.16
C GLN A 164 -31.32 -9.86 11.20
N TYR A 165 -30.77 -10.30 10.06
CA TYR A 165 -29.37 -10.71 9.98
C TYR A 165 -28.44 -9.58 10.43
N ARG A 166 -28.69 -8.34 9.99
CA ARG A 166 -27.89 -7.18 10.41
C ARG A 166 -27.97 -6.92 11.91
N ARG A 167 -29.14 -7.07 12.54
CA ARG A 167 -29.28 -6.92 14.00
C ARG A 167 -28.48 -7.97 14.76
N GLU A 168 -28.59 -9.24 14.35
CA GLU A 168 -27.85 -10.35 14.97
C GLU A 168 -26.34 -10.20 14.75
N TRP A 169 -25.93 -9.84 13.54
CA TRP A 169 -24.56 -9.52 13.19
C TRP A 169 -24.01 -8.38 14.06
N GLY A 170 -24.78 -7.30 14.22
CA GLY A 170 -24.39 -6.16 15.06
C GLY A 170 -24.18 -6.56 16.52
N GLY A 171 -25.09 -7.38 17.07
CA GLY A 171 -24.94 -7.94 18.41
C GLY A 171 -23.65 -8.75 18.57
N ARG A 172 -23.36 -9.68 17.66
CA ARG A 172 -22.14 -10.50 17.70
C ARG A 172 -20.86 -9.64 17.62
N VAL A 173 -20.85 -8.60 16.79
CA VAL A 173 -19.71 -7.68 16.68
C VAL A 173 -19.46 -6.93 17.99
N VAL A 174 -20.52 -6.41 18.62
CA VAL A 174 -20.39 -5.67 19.89
C VAL A 174 -19.87 -6.57 21.01
N GLU A 175 -20.39 -7.81 21.10
CA GLU A 175 -19.90 -8.77 22.10
C GLU A 175 -18.45 -9.19 21.82
N ALA A 176 -18.07 -9.45 20.57
CA ALA A 176 -16.69 -9.74 20.21
C ALA A 176 -15.74 -8.57 20.53
N LEU A 177 -16.20 -7.32 20.38
CA LEU A 177 -15.42 -6.14 20.78
C LEU A 177 -15.23 -6.07 22.29
N ARG A 178 -16.27 -6.35 23.09
CA ARG A 178 -16.16 -6.44 24.56
C ARG A 178 -15.19 -7.53 24.97
N GLU A 179 -15.24 -8.69 24.33
CA GLU A 179 -14.32 -9.79 24.62
C GLU A 179 -12.88 -9.40 24.30
N ALA A 180 -12.63 -8.80 23.12
CA ALA A 180 -11.29 -8.43 22.68
C ALA A 180 -10.66 -7.28 23.51
N LEU A 181 -11.48 -6.37 24.03
CA LEU A 181 -11.03 -5.15 24.73
C LEU A 181 -11.26 -5.20 26.25
N GLY A 182 -11.96 -6.23 26.75
CA GLY A 182 -12.44 -6.35 28.12
C GLY A 182 -13.67 -5.48 28.43
N SER A 183 -13.59 -4.17 28.13
CA SER A 183 -14.71 -3.23 28.25
C SER A 183 -14.67 -2.22 27.10
N ILE A 184 -15.85 -1.75 26.69
CA ILE A 184 -15.99 -0.66 25.70
C ILE A 184 -16.55 0.63 26.32
N ASP A 185 -16.85 0.64 27.62
CA ASP A 185 -17.37 1.81 28.34
C ASP A 185 -16.31 2.92 28.37
N GLY A 186 -16.69 4.12 27.96
CA GLY A 186 -15.80 5.28 27.88
C GLY A 186 -14.85 5.30 26.68
N LEU A 187 -14.79 4.26 25.84
CA LEU A 187 -13.90 4.24 24.67
C LEU A 187 -14.44 5.11 23.52
N SER A 188 -13.54 5.79 22.81
CA SER A 188 -13.81 6.41 21.51
C SER A 188 -13.52 5.41 20.38
N ILE A 189 -14.57 4.95 19.71
CA ILE A 189 -14.50 3.96 18.62
C ILE A 189 -14.77 4.65 17.29
N GLU A 190 -13.75 4.72 16.44
CA GLU A 190 -13.81 5.33 15.12
C GLU A 190 -14.15 4.29 14.04
N VAL A 191 -15.23 4.52 13.29
CA VAL A 191 -15.77 3.52 12.35
C VAL A 191 -15.67 3.99 10.90
N HIS A 192 -14.86 3.28 10.13
CA HIS A 192 -14.62 3.50 8.70
C HIS A 192 -15.32 2.42 7.87
N ALA A 193 -16.64 2.40 7.92
CA ALA A 193 -17.44 1.43 7.19
C ALA A 193 -18.57 2.08 6.36
N GLY A 194 -19.27 1.25 5.58
CA GLY A 194 -20.53 1.67 4.94
C GLY A 194 -21.65 1.75 5.97
N SER A 195 -22.69 2.55 5.71
CA SER A 195 -23.82 2.74 6.63
C SER A 195 -24.44 1.43 7.12
N ALA A 196 -24.61 0.43 6.24
CA ALA A 196 -25.13 -0.88 6.62
C ALA A 196 -24.37 -1.58 7.77
N TYR A 197 -23.07 -1.32 7.92
CA TYR A 197 -22.27 -1.81 9.05
C TYR A 197 -22.46 -0.91 10.27
N VAL A 198 -22.30 0.40 10.10
CA VAL A 198 -22.33 1.34 11.22
C VAL A 198 -23.69 1.35 11.89
N ASP A 199 -24.76 1.41 11.11
CA ASP A 199 -26.14 1.40 11.59
C ASP A 199 -26.46 0.13 12.40
N ALA A 200 -25.82 -1.00 12.08
CA ALA A 200 -26.02 -2.26 12.78
C ALA A 200 -25.34 -2.33 14.15
N ILE A 201 -24.24 -1.60 14.37
CA ILE A 201 -23.47 -1.62 15.63
C ILE A 201 -23.63 -0.36 16.48
N ARG A 202 -24.05 0.77 15.89
CA ARG A 202 -24.07 2.09 16.53
C ARG A 202 -24.80 2.07 17.86
N GLU A 203 -26.00 1.49 17.89
CA GLU A 203 -26.82 1.45 19.10
C GLU A 203 -26.20 0.56 20.17
N GLY A 204 -25.69 -0.63 19.80
CA GLY A 204 -25.05 -1.54 20.75
C GLY A 204 -23.77 -0.97 21.35
N LEU A 205 -22.96 -0.25 20.57
CA LEU A 205 -21.77 0.44 21.07
C LEU A 205 -22.13 1.57 22.05
N ARG A 206 -23.10 2.42 21.68
CA ARG A 206 -23.55 3.54 22.53
C ARG A 206 -24.21 3.07 23.82
N SER A 207 -25.08 2.07 23.74
CA SER A 207 -25.67 1.42 24.91
C SER A 207 -24.62 0.75 25.80
N GLY A 208 -23.46 0.40 25.24
CA GLY A 208 -22.30 -0.10 25.96
C GLY A 208 -21.38 0.95 26.58
N GLY A 209 -21.71 2.24 26.46
CA GLY A 209 -20.91 3.35 27.01
C GLY A 209 -19.83 3.90 26.06
N ALA A 210 -19.71 3.38 24.85
CA ALA A 210 -18.72 3.84 23.88
C ALA A 210 -19.20 5.10 23.13
N THR A 211 -18.26 5.99 22.81
CA THR A 211 -18.47 7.09 21.86
C THR A 211 -18.18 6.60 20.44
N VAL A 212 -19.13 6.75 19.52
CA VAL A 212 -18.97 6.33 18.12
C VAL A 212 -18.64 7.53 17.24
N VAL A 213 -17.47 7.49 16.59
CA VAL A 213 -16.98 8.51 15.67
C VAL A 213 -17.07 8.01 14.24
N GLU A 214 -17.75 8.74 13.36
CA GLU A 214 -18.01 8.33 11.97
C GLU A 214 -17.43 9.36 10.98
N PRO A 215 -16.10 9.42 10.82
CA PRO A 215 -15.43 10.49 10.08
C PRO A 215 -15.76 10.50 8.58
N LEU A 216 -16.26 9.38 8.06
CA LEU A 216 -16.62 9.17 6.67
C LEU A 216 -18.14 9.12 6.43
N ALA A 217 -18.95 9.47 7.45
CA ALA A 217 -20.40 9.54 7.33
C ALA A 217 -20.81 10.50 6.20
N GLY A 218 -21.78 10.10 5.38
CA GLY A 218 -22.29 10.90 4.26
C GLY A 218 -21.33 11.09 3.07
N LEU A 219 -20.06 10.69 3.18
CA LEU A 219 -19.09 10.85 2.09
C LEU A 219 -19.22 9.74 1.03
N GLY A 220 -19.25 10.13 -0.25
CA GLY A 220 -19.11 9.20 -1.39
C GLY A 220 -17.69 8.65 -1.53
N LEU A 221 -17.49 7.66 -2.43
CA LEU A 221 -16.20 6.95 -2.55
C LEU A 221 -15.01 7.88 -2.85
N GLY A 222 -15.16 8.85 -3.73
CA GLY A 222 -14.09 9.82 -4.06
C GLY A 222 -13.68 10.66 -2.85
N PRO A 223 -14.61 11.40 -2.21
CA PRO A 223 -14.34 12.14 -0.98
C PRO A 223 -13.80 11.28 0.17
N ARG A 224 -14.24 10.02 0.32
CA ARG A 224 -13.64 9.10 1.29
C ARG A 224 -12.16 8.82 1.01
N LEU A 225 -11.79 8.62 -0.26
CA LEU A 225 -10.39 8.40 -0.65
C LEU A 225 -9.54 9.67 -0.45
N ALA A 226 -10.13 10.84 -0.68
CA ALA A 226 -9.50 12.15 -0.45
C ALA A 226 -9.34 12.45 1.04
N TRP A 227 -10.32 12.09 1.88
CA TRP A 227 -10.25 12.25 3.34
C TRP A 227 -8.99 11.59 3.93
N TYR A 228 -8.65 10.37 3.47
CA TYR A 228 -7.41 9.70 3.85
C TYR A 228 -6.14 10.34 3.27
N GLY A 229 -6.25 11.15 2.21
CA GLY A 229 -5.15 11.93 1.64
C GLY A 229 -4.92 13.25 2.36
N ASP A 230 -5.99 13.95 2.74
CA ASP A 230 -5.95 15.24 3.45
C ASP A 230 -5.58 15.06 4.93
N ARG A 231 -5.94 13.91 5.51
CA ARG A 231 -5.50 13.42 6.82
C ARG A 231 -4.48 12.28 6.71
N ALA A 232 -3.76 12.21 5.60
CA ALA A 232 -2.40 11.65 5.66
C ALA A 232 -1.61 12.61 6.55
N ILE A 233 -1.77 12.42 7.86
CA ILE A 233 -1.04 13.12 8.90
C ILE A 233 0.42 12.98 8.53
N ALA A 234 1.14 14.10 8.70
CA ALA A 234 2.59 14.15 8.71
C ALA A 234 3.15 12.83 9.26
N PRO A 235 4.14 12.21 8.61
CA PRO A 235 4.67 10.93 9.05
C PRO A 235 4.83 10.97 10.58
N ALA A 236 4.24 10.00 11.29
CA ALA A 236 4.53 9.76 12.71
C ALA A 236 6.01 10.05 12.90
N PRO A 237 6.42 10.93 13.85
CA PRO A 237 7.72 11.60 13.85
C PRO A 237 8.72 10.61 13.33
N SER A 238 9.15 10.81 12.06
CA SER A 238 9.88 9.80 11.31
C SER A 238 10.93 9.29 12.28
N ALA A 239 10.89 7.99 12.62
CA ALA A 239 11.94 7.42 13.45
C ALA A 239 13.24 8.04 12.94
N PRO A 240 13.97 8.78 13.79
CA PRO A 240 14.91 9.80 13.37
C PRO A 240 15.70 9.23 12.21
N ARG A 241 15.76 9.97 11.09
CA ARG A 241 16.48 9.53 9.89
C ARG A 241 17.75 8.85 10.39
N PRO A 242 17.93 7.55 10.09
CA PRO A 242 19.00 6.80 10.73
C PRO A 242 20.29 7.54 10.40
N ASP A 243 21.08 7.80 11.45
CA ASP A 243 22.31 8.56 11.34
C ASP A 243 23.18 7.93 10.25
N LEU A 244 23.40 8.70 9.19
CA LEU A 244 24.07 8.21 7.98
C LEU A 244 25.50 7.80 8.30
N ASP A 245 26.17 8.55 9.17
CA ASP A 245 27.55 8.29 9.57
C ASP A 245 27.63 7.03 10.44
N ASP A 246 26.66 6.82 11.35
CA ASP A 246 26.54 5.57 12.12
C ASP A 246 26.30 4.36 11.20
N LEU A 247 25.38 4.49 10.24
CA LEU A 247 25.08 3.41 9.30
C LEU A 247 26.29 3.04 8.47
N ILE A 248 27.00 4.03 7.92
CA ILE A 248 28.22 3.83 7.14
C ILE A 248 29.29 3.20 8.03
N ALA A 249 29.52 3.74 9.22
CA ALA A 249 30.49 3.19 10.16
C ALA A 249 30.19 1.71 10.46
N ARG A 250 28.93 1.35 10.70
CA ARG A 250 28.48 -0.03 10.94
C ARG A 250 28.67 -0.94 9.72
N LEU A 251 28.38 -0.47 8.51
CA LEU A 251 28.62 -1.21 7.27
C LEU A 251 30.10 -1.36 6.94
N LEU A 252 30.96 -0.51 7.50
CA LEU A 252 32.42 -0.55 7.35
C LEU A 252 33.15 -1.35 8.43
N ARG A 253 32.43 -1.93 9.40
CA ARG A 253 33.01 -2.74 10.48
C ARG A 253 33.44 -4.13 10.01
N ALA A 254 34.52 -4.21 9.24
CA ALA A 254 35.09 -5.46 8.74
C ALA A 254 35.37 -6.47 9.87
N ASP A 255 35.69 -6.00 11.08
CA ASP A 255 35.89 -6.83 12.29
C ASP A 255 34.61 -7.55 12.78
N LYS A 256 33.45 -7.14 12.27
CA LYS A 256 32.12 -7.72 12.55
C LYS A 256 31.51 -8.42 11.35
N ALA A 257 32.23 -8.50 10.23
CA ALA A 257 31.75 -9.22 9.06
C ALA A 257 31.76 -10.75 9.33
N ILE A 258 30.65 -11.41 9.04
CA ILE A 258 30.46 -12.85 9.27
C ILE A 258 30.43 -13.61 7.95
N SER A 259 30.70 -14.91 7.98
CA SER A 259 30.58 -15.76 6.79
C SER A 259 29.12 -15.99 6.38
N PRO A 260 28.86 -16.38 5.12
CA PRO A 260 27.53 -16.82 4.71
C PRO A 260 26.96 -17.95 5.59
N GLU A 261 27.81 -18.87 6.05
CA GLU A 261 27.40 -19.98 6.92
C GLU A 261 26.98 -19.50 8.31
N GLU A 262 27.76 -18.61 8.92
CA GLU A 262 27.42 -17.98 10.21
C GLU A 262 26.13 -17.17 10.10
N PHE A 263 25.94 -16.43 9.00
CA PHE A 263 24.70 -15.72 8.74
C PHE A 263 23.52 -16.69 8.68
N LEU A 264 23.63 -17.79 7.92
CA LEU A 264 22.56 -18.81 7.82
C LEU A 264 22.28 -19.50 9.17
N ALA A 265 23.31 -19.70 9.99
CA ALA A 265 23.18 -20.29 11.32
C ALA A 265 22.33 -19.44 12.29
N THR A 266 22.20 -18.12 12.05
CA THR A 266 21.37 -17.23 12.89
C THR A 266 19.86 -17.52 12.84
N GLY A 267 19.41 -18.36 11.91
CA GLY A 267 18.01 -18.82 11.84
C GLY A 267 16.99 -17.69 11.61
N ALA A 268 17.40 -16.59 10.99
CA ALA A 268 16.63 -15.38 10.73
C ALA A 268 16.26 -14.51 11.95
N THR A 269 16.60 -14.93 13.16
CA THR A 269 16.15 -14.31 14.42
C THR A 269 16.42 -12.80 14.47
N LEU A 270 17.57 -12.36 13.96
CA LEU A 270 17.99 -10.95 13.96
C LEU A 270 17.73 -10.20 12.64
N PHE A 271 17.33 -10.89 11.57
CA PHE A 271 17.36 -10.34 10.19
C PHE A 271 16.01 -10.38 9.47
N ARG A 272 14.90 -10.56 10.19
CA ARG A 272 13.54 -10.48 9.65
C ARG A 272 13.02 -9.04 9.48
N SER A 273 13.86 -8.04 9.67
CA SER A 273 13.53 -6.63 9.45
C SER A 273 14.11 -6.10 8.12
N PRO A 274 13.66 -4.93 7.67
CA PRO A 274 14.38 -4.09 6.71
C PRO A 274 15.77 -3.68 7.23
N GLY A 275 16.62 -3.25 6.33
CA GLY A 275 17.95 -2.74 6.65
C GLY A 275 18.90 -2.70 5.46
N LEU A 276 20.15 -2.34 5.74
CA LEU A 276 21.24 -2.32 4.77
C LEU A 276 22.18 -3.51 5.00
N TYR A 277 22.91 -3.86 3.95
CA TYR A 277 23.96 -4.88 4.02
C TYR A 277 25.12 -4.53 3.11
N SER A 278 26.29 -5.07 3.45
CA SER A 278 27.51 -4.93 2.67
C SER A 278 28.22 -6.28 2.54
N TRP A 279 28.81 -6.53 1.38
CA TRP A 279 29.62 -7.69 1.05
C TRP A 279 31.07 -7.29 0.90
N TRP A 280 31.92 -8.08 1.52
CA TRP A 280 33.35 -7.90 1.62
C TRP A 280 34.04 -9.10 1.01
N VAL A 281 35.12 -8.88 0.27
CA VAL A 281 35.95 -9.91 -0.33
C VAL A 281 37.30 -9.95 0.36
N ASP A 282 37.88 -11.14 0.47
CA ASP A 282 39.27 -11.33 0.90
C ASP A 282 40.27 -11.03 -0.23
N VAL A 283 41.55 -11.26 0.04
CA VAL A 283 42.65 -10.95 -0.88
C VAL A 283 42.59 -11.80 -2.15
N GLU A 284 42.31 -13.09 -2.01
CA GLU A 284 42.26 -14.03 -3.14
C GLU A 284 41.06 -13.74 -4.03
N GLY A 285 39.89 -13.51 -3.43
CA GLY A 285 38.70 -13.15 -4.18
C GLY A 285 38.82 -11.79 -4.85
N ALA A 286 39.54 -10.82 -4.26
CA ALA A 286 39.82 -9.54 -4.92
C ALA A 286 40.66 -9.72 -6.19
N ALA A 287 41.68 -10.58 -6.14
CA ALA A 287 42.52 -10.91 -7.29
C ALA A 287 41.74 -11.60 -8.42
N ASP A 288 40.82 -12.50 -8.08
CA ASP A 288 39.90 -13.11 -9.05
C ASP A 288 39.01 -12.08 -9.73
N LEU A 289 38.46 -11.13 -8.95
CA LEU A 289 37.61 -10.07 -9.46
C LEU A 289 38.39 -9.09 -10.35
N GLU A 290 39.60 -8.71 -9.96
CA GLU A 290 40.50 -7.86 -10.76
C GLU A 290 40.83 -8.51 -12.10
N THR A 291 41.11 -9.81 -12.11
CA THR A 291 41.39 -10.57 -13.34
C THR A 291 40.21 -10.50 -14.32
N GLY A 292 38.99 -10.71 -13.83
CA GLY A 292 37.79 -10.67 -14.66
C GLY A 292 37.39 -9.26 -15.10
N LEU A 293 37.55 -8.26 -14.22
CA LEU A 293 37.21 -6.86 -14.52
C LEU A 293 38.27 -6.14 -15.33
N ARG A 294 39.52 -6.62 -15.35
CA ARG A 294 40.68 -5.93 -15.93
C ARG A 294 40.88 -4.52 -15.37
N HIS A 295 40.46 -4.34 -14.12
CA HIS A 295 40.55 -3.10 -13.37
C HIS A 295 40.89 -3.45 -11.91
N PRO A 296 41.67 -2.60 -11.21
CA PRO A 296 42.03 -2.87 -9.83
C PRO A 296 40.82 -3.08 -8.93
N VAL A 297 40.86 -4.12 -8.10
CA VAL A 297 39.87 -4.38 -7.05
C VAL A 297 40.63 -4.64 -5.76
N GLU A 298 40.47 -3.73 -4.80
CA GLU A 298 41.10 -3.91 -3.49
C GLU A 298 40.31 -4.92 -2.63
N PRO A 299 41.00 -5.70 -1.78
CA PRO A 299 40.35 -6.50 -0.75
C PRO A 299 39.49 -5.61 0.15
N GLY A 300 38.27 -6.05 0.46
CA GLY A 300 37.34 -5.29 1.27
C GLY A 300 35.96 -5.13 0.65
N LEU A 301 35.32 -3.97 0.86
CA LEU A 301 33.95 -3.71 0.44
C LEU A 301 33.80 -3.75 -1.09
N ILE A 302 33.03 -4.70 -1.61
CA ILE A 302 32.79 -4.83 -3.06
C ILE A 302 31.36 -4.50 -3.47
N TYR A 303 30.39 -4.64 -2.58
CA TYR A 303 28.97 -4.42 -2.87
C TYR A 303 28.21 -4.01 -1.61
N ALA A 304 27.24 -3.11 -1.75
CA ALA A 304 26.28 -2.82 -0.69
C ALA A 304 24.87 -2.69 -1.27
N GLY A 305 23.87 -2.84 -0.42
CA GLY A 305 22.50 -2.62 -0.86
C GLY A 305 21.50 -2.70 0.25
N LEU A 306 20.23 -2.61 -0.15
CA LEU A 306 19.13 -2.51 0.77
C LEU A 306 18.11 -3.65 0.66
N ALA A 307 17.54 -4.01 1.81
CA ALA A 307 16.37 -4.85 1.92
C ALA A 307 15.23 -4.13 2.64
N GLY A 308 14.03 -4.20 2.09
CA GLY A 308 12.81 -3.79 2.82
C GLY A 308 12.43 -2.31 2.79
N ALA A 309 13.06 -1.45 1.97
CA ALA A 309 12.62 -0.04 1.86
C ALA A 309 11.20 0.09 1.32
N THR A 310 10.54 1.13 1.80
CA THR A 310 9.28 1.62 1.23
C THR A 310 9.53 2.16 -0.17
N ARG A 311 8.75 1.67 -1.14
CA ARG A 311 8.88 2.12 -2.55
C ARG A 311 8.29 3.51 -2.72
N SER A 312 8.65 4.20 -3.80
CA SER A 312 8.21 5.56 -4.18
C SER A 312 6.68 5.79 -4.32
N GLY A 313 5.86 4.79 -3.99
CA GLY A 313 4.40 4.89 -3.86
C GLY A 313 3.86 4.45 -2.50
N GLY A 314 4.65 4.55 -1.42
CA GLY A 314 4.24 4.25 -0.04
C GLY A 314 4.11 2.74 0.29
N ARG A 315 4.28 1.86 -0.71
CA ARG A 315 4.18 0.41 -0.50
C ARG A 315 5.45 -0.12 0.20
N LYS A 316 5.30 -0.49 1.48
CA LYS A 316 6.32 -1.22 2.25
C LYS A 316 6.71 -2.50 1.53
N SER A 317 8.02 -2.73 1.37
CA SER A 317 8.52 -3.95 0.76
C SER A 317 8.37 -5.12 1.74
N LYS A 318 7.81 -6.25 1.28
CA LYS A 318 7.75 -7.50 2.08
C LYS A 318 9.14 -8.18 2.23
N ASN A 319 10.17 -7.64 1.59
CA ASN A 319 11.52 -8.21 1.63
C ASN A 319 12.26 -7.80 2.91
N THR A 320 13.01 -8.73 3.49
CA THR A 320 13.79 -8.53 4.73
C THR A 320 15.27 -8.75 4.43
N LEU A 321 16.16 -8.37 5.34
CA LEU A 321 17.59 -8.68 5.22
C LEU A 321 17.80 -10.19 5.00
N TRP A 322 17.11 -11.02 5.79
CA TRP A 322 17.12 -12.47 5.63
C TRP A 322 16.64 -12.91 4.26
N GLY A 323 15.46 -12.45 3.82
CA GLY A 323 14.90 -12.81 2.52
C GLY A 323 15.79 -12.41 1.35
N ARG A 324 16.39 -11.22 1.42
CA ARG A 324 17.32 -10.73 0.39
C ARG A 324 18.60 -11.56 0.35
N ILE A 325 19.26 -11.73 1.49
CA ILE A 325 20.58 -12.36 1.56
C ILE A 325 20.45 -13.87 1.34
N LYS A 326 19.64 -14.57 2.14
CA LYS A 326 19.47 -16.03 2.01
C LYS A 326 18.86 -16.42 0.68
N THR A 327 17.67 -15.88 0.36
CA THR A 327 16.87 -16.41 -0.74
C THR A 327 17.34 -15.89 -2.10
N MET A 328 17.87 -14.66 -2.17
CA MET A 328 18.26 -14.06 -3.46
C MET A 328 19.76 -14.17 -3.71
N HIS A 329 20.61 -13.77 -2.76
CA HIS A 329 22.06 -13.79 -2.97
C HIS A 329 22.69 -15.17 -2.78
N LEU A 330 22.27 -15.89 -1.75
CA LEU A 330 22.75 -17.26 -1.46
C LEU A 330 21.85 -18.34 -2.07
N GLY A 331 20.72 -17.98 -2.68
CA GLY A 331 19.73 -18.91 -3.26
C GLY A 331 20.10 -19.49 -4.63
N GLY A 332 21.33 -19.29 -5.11
CA GLY A 332 21.90 -20.03 -6.24
C GLY A 332 21.42 -19.65 -7.65
N ARG A 333 20.72 -18.51 -7.83
CA ARG A 333 20.28 -18.06 -9.17
C ARG A 333 20.51 -16.58 -9.42
N HIS A 334 21.39 -16.25 -10.35
CA HIS A 334 21.77 -14.88 -10.71
C HIS A 334 20.62 -14.08 -11.34
N GLU A 335 19.64 -14.74 -11.97
CA GLU A 335 18.43 -14.11 -12.50
C GLU A 335 17.63 -13.34 -11.44
N PHE A 336 17.76 -13.74 -10.18
CA PHE A 336 17.05 -13.14 -9.05
C PHE A 336 17.95 -12.26 -8.18
N SER A 337 19.23 -12.06 -8.54
CA SER A 337 20.17 -11.24 -7.79
C SER A 337 21.10 -10.46 -8.72
N THR A 338 20.95 -9.13 -8.74
CA THR A 338 21.87 -8.22 -9.43
C THR A 338 23.30 -8.35 -8.91
N PHE A 339 23.47 -8.69 -7.64
CA PHE A 339 24.77 -8.95 -7.04
C PHE A 339 25.40 -10.21 -7.62
N ARG A 340 24.69 -11.36 -7.59
CA ARG A 340 25.17 -12.61 -8.20
C ARG A 340 25.45 -12.45 -9.68
N LEU A 341 24.58 -11.72 -10.40
CA LEU A 341 24.80 -11.46 -11.83
C LEU A 341 26.10 -10.66 -12.05
N SER A 342 26.38 -9.67 -11.20
CA SER A 342 27.63 -8.89 -11.29
C SER A 342 28.84 -9.78 -11.00
N LEU A 343 28.84 -10.47 -9.86
CA LEU A 343 29.93 -11.33 -9.40
C LEU A 343 30.19 -12.50 -10.37
N GLY A 344 29.14 -13.22 -10.73
CA GLY A 344 29.20 -14.36 -11.64
C GLY A 344 29.67 -13.99 -13.04
N SER A 345 29.30 -12.80 -13.55
CA SER A 345 29.79 -12.34 -14.86
C SER A 345 31.29 -12.06 -14.84
N VAL A 346 31.80 -11.51 -13.73
CA VAL A 346 33.24 -11.25 -13.56
C VAL A 346 34.02 -12.55 -13.43
N LEU A 347 33.56 -13.48 -12.60
CA LEU A 347 34.23 -14.77 -12.41
C LEU A 347 34.17 -15.66 -13.64
N ALA A 348 33.06 -15.64 -14.39
CA ALA A 348 32.98 -16.36 -15.66
C ALA A 348 33.97 -15.78 -16.70
N GLU A 349 34.15 -14.46 -16.74
CA GLU A 349 35.18 -13.84 -17.59
C GLU A 349 36.60 -14.21 -17.13
N SER A 350 36.89 -14.18 -15.82
CA SER A 350 38.23 -14.49 -15.31
C SER A 350 38.65 -15.94 -15.59
N ARG A 351 37.70 -16.87 -15.57
CA ARG A 351 37.92 -18.30 -15.85
C ARG A 351 37.82 -18.67 -17.33
N GLY A 352 37.32 -17.76 -18.17
CA GLY A 352 37.06 -18.02 -19.59
C GLY A 352 35.82 -18.89 -19.84
N ASP A 353 34.90 -18.95 -18.88
CA ASP A 353 33.67 -19.72 -18.95
C ASP A 353 32.69 -19.14 -19.98
N GLN A 354 31.83 -19.99 -20.53
CA GLN A 354 30.80 -19.60 -21.49
C GLN A 354 29.54 -19.03 -20.82
N GLU A 355 29.29 -19.39 -19.56
CA GLU A 355 28.14 -19.00 -18.77
C GLU A 355 28.50 -18.94 -17.28
N ILE A 356 27.59 -18.40 -16.47
CA ILE A 356 27.80 -18.32 -15.02
C ILE A 356 27.56 -19.71 -14.42
N ASP A 357 28.61 -20.32 -13.87
CA ASP A 357 28.53 -21.54 -13.08
C ASP A 357 27.92 -21.24 -11.69
N GLU A 358 26.63 -21.53 -11.50
CA GLU A 358 25.91 -21.21 -10.26
C GLU A 358 26.42 -21.98 -9.03
N PRO A 359 26.67 -23.31 -9.09
CA PRO A 359 27.37 -24.03 -8.03
C PRO A 359 28.73 -23.43 -7.69
N GLY A 360 29.61 -23.23 -8.68
CA GLY A 360 30.95 -22.68 -8.46
C GLY A 360 30.92 -21.25 -7.91
N LEU A 361 29.99 -20.42 -8.38
CA LEU A 361 29.74 -19.09 -7.84
C LEU A 361 29.32 -19.16 -6.36
N THR A 362 28.45 -20.10 -6.01
CA THR A 362 27.99 -20.25 -4.62
C THR A 362 29.12 -20.71 -3.71
N ALA A 363 29.92 -21.68 -4.15
CA ALA A 363 31.11 -22.12 -3.41
C ALA A 363 32.09 -20.96 -3.20
N TRP A 364 32.42 -20.23 -4.27
CA TRP A 364 33.30 -19.07 -4.21
C TRP A 364 32.77 -17.99 -3.26
N MET A 365 31.46 -17.71 -3.27
CA MET A 365 30.85 -16.76 -2.34
C MET A 365 31.00 -17.19 -0.87
N HIS A 366 30.89 -18.49 -0.58
CA HIS A 366 31.07 -19.01 0.78
C HIS A 366 32.52 -18.92 1.26
N GLU A 367 33.46 -19.17 0.35
CA GLU A 367 34.89 -19.13 0.61
C GLU A 367 35.38 -17.70 0.85
N HIS A 368 35.18 -16.83 -0.14
CA HIS A 368 35.85 -15.53 -0.22
C HIS A 368 35.05 -14.35 0.34
N LEU A 369 33.74 -14.50 0.57
CA LEU A 369 32.93 -13.38 1.02
C LEU A 369 32.65 -13.40 2.52
N ARG A 370 32.58 -12.19 3.06
CA ARG A 370 32.00 -11.89 4.37
C ARG A 370 30.90 -10.85 4.21
N LEU A 371 29.93 -10.85 5.11
CA LEU A 371 28.84 -9.88 5.07
C LEU A 371 28.59 -9.21 6.42
N ILE A 372 28.09 -7.98 6.32
CA ILE A 372 27.53 -7.24 7.45
C ILE A 372 26.07 -6.95 7.08
N ALA A 373 25.17 -7.19 8.03
CA ALA A 373 23.75 -6.89 7.89
C ALA A 373 23.33 -5.98 9.06
N VAL A 374 22.75 -4.84 8.73
CA VAL A 374 22.41 -3.76 9.65
C VAL A 374 20.89 -3.58 9.65
N PRO A 375 20.16 -4.19 10.61
CA PRO A 375 18.74 -3.95 10.81
C PRO A 375 18.44 -2.47 11.03
N VAL A 376 17.42 -1.95 10.33
CA VAL A 376 16.93 -0.58 10.51
C VAL A 376 15.42 -0.61 10.66
N ASN A 377 14.93 -0.07 11.77
CA ASN A 377 13.51 -0.07 12.12
C ASN A 377 12.71 0.99 11.32
N ALA A 378 13.38 1.98 10.72
CA ALA A 378 12.79 3.11 9.99
C ALA A 378 12.70 2.87 8.46
N ALA A 379 11.90 1.88 8.03
CA ALA A 379 11.83 1.45 6.62
C ALA A 379 11.41 2.53 5.60
N ASP A 380 10.74 3.58 6.08
CA ASP A 380 10.18 4.66 5.25
C ASP A 380 11.22 5.70 4.83
N THR A 381 12.36 5.81 5.53
CA THR A 381 13.48 6.72 5.18
C THR A 381 14.63 6.02 4.45
N LEU A 382 14.58 4.68 4.38
CA LEU A 382 15.65 3.84 3.87
C LEU A 382 15.97 4.05 2.38
N GLY A 383 15.00 4.45 1.55
CA GLY A 383 15.19 4.60 0.11
C GLY A 383 16.16 5.73 -0.28
N ASP A 384 16.03 6.89 0.39
CA ASP A 384 16.90 8.05 0.19
C ASP A 384 18.27 7.81 0.84
N VAL A 385 18.27 7.19 2.02
CA VAL A 385 19.49 6.77 2.75
C VAL A 385 20.33 5.80 1.90
N GLU A 386 19.74 4.84 1.20
CA GLU A 386 20.50 3.91 0.34
C GLU A 386 21.31 4.63 -0.72
N THR A 387 20.74 5.66 -1.35
CA THR A 387 21.43 6.40 -2.41
C THR A 387 22.64 7.14 -1.85
N GLU A 388 22.47 7.82 -0.71
CA GLU A 388 23.57 8.53 -0.05
C GLU A 388 24.65 7.59 0.48
N VAL A 389 24.26 6.46 1.10
CA VAL A 389 25.20 5.42 1.55
C VAL A 389 26.02 4.89 0.37
N LEU A 390 25.38 4.56 -0.75
CA LEU A 390 26.09 4.02 -1.91
C LEU A 390 27.01 5.06 -2.56
N GLN A 391 26.62 6.34 -2.59
CA GLN A 391 27.47 7.41 -3.11
C GLN A 391 28.70 7.64 -2.23
N GLN A 392 28.59 7.48 -0.91
CA GLN A 392 29.74 7.62 0.00
C GLN A 392 30.63 6.38 0.04
N LEU A 393 30.04 5.18 0.05
CA LEU A 393 30.80 3.92 0.07
C LEU A 393 31.47 3.60 -1.29
N ASP A 394 30.87 4.08 -2.38
CA ASP A 394 31.27 3.85 -3.78
C ASP A 394 31.72 2.40 -4.13
N PRO A 395 30.99 1.35 -3.71
CA PRO A 395 31.43 -0.04 -3.91
C PRO A 395 31.59 -0.40 -5.40
N PRO A 396 32.66 -1.10 -5.79
CA PRO A 396 33.03 -1.32 -7.20
C PRO A 396 31.99 -2.11 -8.00
N LEU A 397 31.25 -3.02 -7.36
CA LEU A 397 30.28 -3.88 -8.07
C LEU A 397 28.84 -3.33 -8.09
N ASN A 398 28.58 -2.19 -7.44
CA ASN A 398 27.31 -1.49 -7.62
C ASN A 398 27.32 -0.74 -8.97
N LEU A 399 26.20 -0.83 -9.71
CA LEU A 399 25.99 -0.09 -10.96
C LEU A 399 24.93 1.01 -10.82
N ASP A 400 23.90 0.74 -10.02
CA ASP A 400 22.82 1.70 -9.75
C ASP A 400 23.22 2.62 -8.58
N LYS A 401 22.78 3.89 -8.63
CA LYS A 401 22.95 4.90 -7.57
C LYS A 401 24.39 5.36 -7.29
N VAL A 402 25.37 4.87 -8.04
CA VAL A 402 26.78 5.25 -7.94
C VAL A 402 27.28 5.90 -9.23
N ALA A 403 28.39 6.62 -9.17
CA ALA A 403 28.95 7.31 -10.33
C ALA A 403 29.46 6.31 -11.39
N ARG A 404 29.25 6.61 -12.67
CA ARG A 404 29.75 5.78 -13.76
C ARG A 404 31.26 6.02 -13.94
N ASN A 405 32.04 4.94 -13.98
CA ASN A 405 33.48 4.95 -14.25
C ASN A 405 33.87 3.80 -15.21
N ALA A 406 35.16 3.68 -15.55
CA ALA A 406 35.65 2.66 -16.48
C ALA A 406 35.34 1.23 -15.99
N LEU A 407 35.60 0.93 -14.71
CA LEU A 407 35.29 -0.37 -14.10
C LEU A 407 33.81 -0.72 -14.24
N ARG A 408 32.90 0.21 -13.95
CA ARG A 408 31.45 -0.02 -14.03
C ARG A 408 30.93 -0.13 -15.47
N ILE A 409 31.61 0.52 -16.42
CA ILE A 409 31.33 0.33 -17.86
C ILE A 409 31.65 -1.12 -18.24
N GLU A 410 32.81 -1.62 -17.83
CA GLU A 410 33.23 -2.99 -18.09
C GLU A 410 32.29 -4.00 -17.42
N LEU A 411 31.99 -3.81 -16.13
CA LEU A 411 31.04 -4.64 -15.41
C LEU A 411 29.65 -4.66 -16.07
N SER A 412 29.18 -3.52 -16.57
CA SER A 412 27.92 -3.45 -17.33
C SER A 412 27.97 -4.26 -18.62
N ALA A 413 29.10 -4.27 -19.32
CA ALA A 413 29.31 -5.07 -20.52
C ALA A 413 29.34 -6.57 -20.21
N LEU A 414 30.07 -6.97 -19.16
CA LEU A 414 30.11 -8.36 -18.68
C LEU A 414 28.71 -8.87 -18.30
N ARG A 415 27.96 -8.09 -17.50
CA ARG A 415 26.57 -8.45 -17.15
C ARG A 415 25.67 -8.63 -18.38
N LYS A 416 25.87 -7.84 -19.43
CA LYS A 416 25.11 -7.96 -20.68
C LYS A 416 25.50 -9.20 -21.48
N ARG A 417 26.76 -9.59 -21.45
CA ARG A 417 27.29 -10.79 -22.10
C ARG A 417 26.77 -12.06 -21.42
N TYR A 418 26.95 -12.15 -20.10
CA TYR A 418 26.67 -13.35 -19.32
C TYR A 418 25.22 -13.45 -18.82
N GLY A 419 24.49 -12.34 -18.72
CA GLY A 419 23.08 -12.33 -18.32
C GLY A 419 22.08 -12.71 -19.43
N ARG A 420 22.52 -12.92 -20.68
CA ARG A 420 21.65 -13.37 -21.78
C ARG A 420 21.60 -14.90 -21.80
N LYS A 421 20.41 -15.49 -21.65
CA LYS A 421 20.20 -16.90 -22.01
C LYS A 421 20.59 -17.12 -23.47
N ARG A 422 21.63 -17.94 -23.73
CA ARG A 422 21.84 -18.48 -25.08
C ARG A 422 20.59 -19.28 -25.41
N ARG A 423 19.84 -18.86 -26.43
CA ARG A 423 18.86 -19.73 -27.08
C ARG A 423 19.66 -20.91 -27.61
N THR A 424 19.50 -22.07 -26.99
CA THR A 424 19.96 -23.32 -27.58
C THR A 424 19.33 -23.41 -28.96
N ALA A 425 20.17 -23.41 -29.99
CA ALA A 425 19.73 -23.77 -31.33
C ALA A 425 19.23 -25.21 -31.21
N THR A 426 17.92 -25.39 -31.27
CA THR A 426 17.30 -26.70 -31.46
C THR A 426 17.91 -27.29 -32.72
N ALA A 427 18.75 -28.31 -32.53
CA ALA A 427 19.25 -29.13 -33.61
C ALA A 427 18.04 -29.68 -34.38
N THR A 428 17.96 -29.34 -35.66
CA THR A 428 17.08 -29.98 -36.62
C THR A 428 17.43 -31.47 -36.65
N PRO A 429 16.48 -32.41 -36.47
CA PRO A 429 16.77 -33.81 -36.72
C PRO A 429 16.85 -34.02 -38.23
N THR A 430 18.04 -34.31 -38.73
CA THR A 430 18.25 -35.12 -39.94
C THR A 430 18.08 -36.58 -39.55
N ASP A 431 16.90 -37.12 -39.81
CA ASP A 431 16.61 -38.14 -40.85
C ASP A 431 15.18 -38.66 -40.69
#